data_AF-A0A1B3LYH4-F1
#
_entry.id   AF-A0A1B3LYH4-F1
#
_cell.length_a   1.000
_cell.length_b   1.000
_cell.length_c   1.000
_cell.angle_alpha   90.00
_cell.angle_beta   90.00
_cell.angle_gamma   90.00
#
_symmetry.space_group_name_H-M   'P 1'
#
loop_
_entity.id
_entity.type
_entity.pdbx_description
1 polymer ?
#
loop_
_entity_poly.entity_id
_entity_poly.type
_entity_poly.pdbx_seq_one_letter_code
_entity_poly.pdbx_strand_id
1 'polypeptide(L)'
;MIGKLRSLFSRYPKDPGVHPGSFKGLMDLATQPASSGHIAVQSVPDKFYFLLFGALRARLPNMRAELVVVRAVSGAVGTGWMAEVKRSAPVAWLATQPWVRAYGGLFDGVAYRCADAGSPLQSLRDWLQATQHWKRLRTSPEPVSLTVEGIEVGDLLVDSYLRFKPSPEFDVHDPFVRRLIWQTLKDVRRANAYFNQRKPAVYLTSYTTYLEHGIPARAALNAGVPVWSFGNLNQFGKKLSLENSFHTSDFSGYRSTFESLDGQAEKLELAREQLELRLSGGIDAATSYMRKSAYGQSGAELPPGLAGAVVVFLHDFYDSPHVYPDLVFDDFWRWICCTIDVLQTAGTPFFLKPHPNQIALSDEALSRLRRKYPELQWLPQGISNVQLAKAGIACGVTVYGTVAHELAYLGIPSIGCARHPHHTFEFCRTAHSVVDYQAMLKTPALLPGSKDEMQREALAFYYMHNIYGDENRQKLRHAFVEFWKACNLERVSKDNVLDAFKKLTNLKAFNQFTAHLKHST
;
A
#
# COMPACT_ATOMS: atom_id res chain seq x y z
N MET A 1 21.72 13.37 18.92
CA MET A 1 22.14 13.31 17.50
C MET A 1 23.31 12.33 17.27
N ILE A 2 24.36 12.36 18.10
CA ILE A 2 25.55 11.49 18.01
C ILE A 2 25.22 9.97 17.99
N GLY A 3 24.26 9.51 18.80
CA GLY A 3 23.85 8.10 18.81
C GLY A 3 23.26 7.58 17.49
N LYS A 4 22.56 8.43 16.72
CA LYS A 4 21.98 8.09 15.40
C LYS A 4 23.04 8.09 14.29
N LEU A 5 24.10 8.88 14.43
CA LEU A 5 25.25 8.85 13.53
C LEU A 5 26.10 7.58 13.77
N ARG A 6 26.33 7.21 15.03
CA ARG A 6 27.04 5.95 15.38
C ARG A 6 26.35 4.71 14.83
N SER A 7 25.02 4.69 14.73
CA SER A 7 24.29 3.55 14.14
C SER A 7 24.47 3.42 12.63
N LEU A 8 24.88 4.45 11.89
CA LEU A 8 25.20 4.31 10.46
C LEU A 8 26.46 3.44 10.24
N PHE A 9 27.32 3.36 11.25
CA PHE A 9 28.56 2.59 11.22
C PHE A 9 28.45 1.27 12.01
N SER A 10 27.27 0.91 12.50
CA SER A 10 27.10 -0.37 13.19
C SER A 10 27.27 -1.53 12.22
N ARG A 11 27.76 -2.66 12.73
CA ARG A 11 27.94 -3.88 11.92
C ARG A 11 26.60 -4.32 11.30
N TYR A 12 25.54 -4.32 12.10
CA TYR A 12 24.14 -4.62 11.73
C TYR A 12 23.18 -3.58 12.36
N PRO A 13 21.93 -3.47 11.86
CA PRO A 13 20.85 -2.75 12.53
C PRO A 13 20.63 -3.26 13.96
N LYS A 14 20.06 -2.43 14.84
CA LYS A 14 19.76 -2.81 16.23
C LYS A 14 18.43 -3.53 16.39
N ASP A 15 17.76 -3.82 15.27
CA ASP A 15 16.45 -4.44 15.23
C ASP A 15 16.51 -5.92 15.65
N PRO A 16 15.52 -6.39 16.44
CA PRO A 16 15.42 -7.79 16.83
C PRO A 16 15.44 -8.74 15.62
N GLY A 17 16.34 -9.74 15.66
CA GLY A 17 16.46 -10.75 14.60
C GLY A 17 17.19 -10.27 13.33
N VAL A 18 17.69 -9.04 13.28
CA VAL A 18 18.40 -8.54 12.09
C VAL A 18 19.91 -8.80 12.20
N HIS A 19 20.32 -10.03 11.89
CA HIS A 19 21.73 -10.45 11.84
C HIS A 19 21.91 -11.73 11.01
N PRO A 20 23.14 -12.07 10.55
CA PRO A 20 23.35 -13.24 9.69
C PRO A 20 22.93 -14.57 10.32
N GLY A 21 23.00 -14.68 11.65
CA GLY A 21 22.63 -15.89 12.37
C GLY A 21 21.14 -16.27 12.32
N SER A 22 20.26 -15.39 11.82
CA SER A 22 18.81 -15.58 11.87
C SER A 22 18.31 -16.69 10.94
N PHE A 23 19.14 -17.11 9.98
CA PHE A 23 18.76 -18.06 8.94
C PHE A 23 19.46 -19.42 9.05
N LYS A 24 20.33 -19.64 10.06
CA LYS A 24 21.16 -20.86 10.18
C LYS A 24 20.35 -22.15 10.06
N GLY A 25 19.27 -22.30 10.85
CA GLY A 25 18.43 -23.51 10.82
C GLY A 25 17.52 -23.66 9.59
N LEU A 26 17.43 -22.64 8.71
CA LEU A 26 16.66 -22.75 7.46
C LEU A 26 17.51 -23.29 6.30
N MET A 27 18.83 -23.08 6.34
CA MET A 27 19.75 -23.53 5.28
C MET A 27 20.06 -25.03 5.37
N ASP A 28 20.04 -25.61 6.57
CA ASP A 28 20.34 -27.04 6.81
C ASP A 28 19.29 -28.00 6.21
N LEU A 29 18.10 -27.49 5.87
CA LEU A 29 16.99 -28.28 5.31
C LEU A 29 17.08 -28.46 3.77
N ALA A 30 18.16 -28.01 3.15
CA ALA A 30 18.24 -27.78 1.71
C ALA A 30 19.30 -28.67 1.03
N THR A 31 19.04 -29.97 0.94
CA THR A 31 19.91 -30.97 0.27
C THR A 31 19.37 -31.33 -1.11
N GLN A 32 19.62 -30.50 -2.13
CA GLN A 32 19.28 -30.84 -3.53
C GLN A 32 20.29 -30.25 -4.53
N PRO A 33 20.47 -30.85 -5.72
CA PRO A 33 21.46 -30.42 -6.71
C PRO A 33 21.18 -29.03 -7.30
N ALA A 34 22.26 -28.34 -7.69
CA ALA A 34 22.26 -26.98 -8.19
C ALA A 34 21.39 -26.80 -9.45
N SER A 35 20.51 -25.80 -9.45
CA SER A 35 19.76 -25.35 -10.62
C SER A 35 20.35 -24.01 -11.07
N SER A 36 20.72 -23.88 -12.35
CA SER A 36 21.22 -22.61 -12.90
C SER A 36 20.10 -21.56 -12.95
N GLY A 37 20.03 -20.70 -11.94
CA GLY A 37 19.05 -19.62 -11.87
C GLY A 37 19.52 -18.44 -11.03
N HIS A 38 19.05 -17.24 -11.37
CA HIS A 38 19.28 -16.00 -10.64
C HIS A 38 17.98 -15.53 -10.00
N ILE A 39 18.02 -15.08 -8.74
CA ILE A 39 16.89 -14.39 -8.12
C ILE A 39 17.31 -12.98 -7.71
N ALA A 40 16.41 -12.03 -7.92
CA ALA A 40 16.57 -10.67 -7.44
C ALA A 40 15.64 -10.46 -6.24
N VAL A 41 16.14 -9.81 -5.21
CA VAL A 41 15.35 -9.56 -3.99
C VAL A 41 15.56 -8.12 -3.56
N GLN A 42 14.46 -7.43 -3.29
CA GLN A 42 14.52 -6.07 -2.79
C GLN A 42 15.12 -6.02 -1.38
N SER A 43 16.11 -5.14 -1.18
CA SER A 43 16.61 -4.83 0.16
C SER A 43 15.81 -3.67 0.75
N VAL A 44 14.94 -3.99 1.70
CA VAL A 44 14.12 -3.03 2.43
C VAL A 44 14.73 -2.84 3.83
N PRO A 45 14.98 -1.61 4.29
CA PRO A 45 15.51 -1.34 5.63
C PRO A 45 14.41 -1.48 6.70
N ASP A 46 13.80 -2.65 6.74
CA ASP A 46 12.69 -3.03 7.60
C ASP A 46 12.89 -4.48 8.08
N LYS A 47 12.69 -4.73 9.37
CA LYS A 47 13.01 -6.03 9.97
C LYS A 47 12.07 -7.15 9.50
N PHE A 48 10.81 -6.83 9.19
CA PHE A 48 9.84 -7.81 8.70
C PHE A 48 10.26 -8.30 7.31
N TYR A 49 10.52 -7.38 6.39
CA TYR A 49 10.99 -7.72 5.04
C TYR A 49 12.37 -8.34 5.06
N PHE A 50 13.28 -7.91 5.94
CA PHE A 50 14.60 -8.53 6.09
C PHE A 50 14.48 -10.03 6.39
N LEU A 51 13.71 -10.39 7.42
CA LEU A 51 13.51 -11.76 7.85
C LEU A 51 12.73 -12.57 6.81
N LEU A 52 11.64 -12.02 6.26
CA LEU A 52 10.81 -12.69 5.24
C LEU A 52 11.62 -13.04 3.99
N PHE A 53 12.31 -12.05 3.41
CA PHE A 53 13.08 -12.25 2.19
C PHE A 53 14.31 -13.12 2.41
N GLY A 54 14.93 -13.04 3.59
CA GLY A 54 15.98 -13.98 3.98
C GLY A 54 15.46 -15.42 4.08
N ALA A 55 14.27 -15.63 4.66
CA ALA A 55 13.66 -16.96 4.71
C ALA A 55 13.30 -17.52 3.34
N LEU A 56 12.70 -16.71 2.46
CA LEU A 56 12.39 -17.10 1.08
C LEU A 56 13.67 -17.48 0.33
N ARG A 57 14.73 -16.67 0.46
CA ARG A 57 16.04 -16.95 -0.13
C ARG A 57 16.66 -18.24 0.42
N ALA A 58 16.60 -18.47 1.73
CA ALA A 58 17.16 -19.66 2.38
C ALA A 58 16.49 -20.96 1.87
N ARG A 59 15.23 -20.91 1.45
CA ARG A 59 14.50 -22.04 0.82
C ARG A 59 14.80 -22.22 -0.66
N LEU A 60 15.60 -21.35 -1.27
CA LEU A 60 16.02 -21.41 -2.68
C LEU A 60 17.55 -21.58 -2.80
N PRO A 61 18.20 -22.49 -2.05
CA PRO A 61 19.66 -22.53 -1.85
C PRO A 61 20.48 -22.55 -3.15
N ASN A 62 19.91 -23.15 -4.19
CA ASN A 62 20.61 -23.50 -5.43
C ASN A 62 20.63 -22.40 -6.48
N MET A 63 20.05 -21.24 -6.19
CA MET A 63 20.02 -20.09 -7.10
C MET A 63 20.96 -19.00 -6.58
N ARG A 64 21.66 -18.31 -7.48
CA ARG A 64 22.41 -17.10 -7.12
C ARG A 64 21.42 -15.97 -6.82
N ALA A 65 21.61 -15.26 -5.73
CA ALA A 65 20.71 -14.22 -5.27
C ALA A 65 21.40 -12.87 -5.13
N GLU A 66 20.79 -11.85 -5.71
CA GLU A 66 21.34 -10.49 -5.72
C GLU A 66 20.32 -9.51 -5.11
N LEU A 67 20.81 -8.57 -4.31
CA LEU A 67 20.00 -7.57 -3.65
C LEU A 67 19.79 -6.35 -4.53
N VAL A 68 18.55 -5.92 -4.70
CA VAL A 68 18.17 -4.64 -5.31
C VAL A 68 17.98 -3.63 -4.18
N VAL A 69 18.91 -2.69 -4.01
CA VAL A 69 18.86 -1.70 -2.92
C VAL A 69 18.13 -0.45 -3.38
N VAL A 70 16.87 -0.33 -2.98
CA VAL A 70 15.94 0.66 -3.54
C VAL A 70 15.92 2.01 -2.85
N ARG A 71 16.54 2.12 -1.67
CA ARG A 71 16.52 3.36 -0.88
C ARG A 71 17.22 4.49 -1.63
N ALA A 72 16.48 5.57 -1.88
CA ALA A 72 16.97 6.84 -2.39
C ALA A 72 16.24 8.01 -1.69
N VAL A 73 15.09 8.42 -2.20
CA VAL A 73 14.31 9.58 -1.71
C VAL A 73 13.59 9.32 -0.38
N SER A 74 13.38 8.06 -0.01
CA SER A 74 12.87 7.63 1.31
C SER A 74 13.91 7.70 2.42
N GLY A 75 15.10 8.21 2.12
CA GLY A 75 16.14 8.52 3.10
C GLY A 75 15.60 9.25 4.34
N ALA A 76 14.62 10.15 4.14
CA ALA A 76 13.87 10.81 5.20
C ALA A 76 12.53 11.40 4.72
N VAL A 77 11.65 11.62 5.69
CA VAL A 77 10.43 12.44 5.59
C VAL A 77 10.74 13.86 6.09
N GLY A 78 10.24 14.89 5.38
CA GLY A 78 10.29 16.30 5.81
C GLY A 78 10.95 17.27 4.83
N THR A 79 10.85 18.57 5.09
CA THR A 79 11.35 19.65 4.19
C THR A 79 12.68 20.26 4.62
N GLY A 80 13.11 20.03 5.86
CA GLY A 80 14.32 20.66 6.41
C GLY A 80 15.64 20.09 5.87
N TRP A 81 16.73 20.82 6.10
CA TRP A 81 18.09 20.45 5.69
C TRP A 81 18.52 19.05 6.17
N MET A 82 18.05 18.60 7.34
CA MET A 82 18.32 17.23 7.82
C MET A 82 17.63 16.15 6.99
N ALA A 83 16.44 16.42 6.47
CA ALA A 83 15.79 15.50 5.54
C ALA A 83 16.57 15.47 4.22
N GLU A 84 17.06 16.63 3.76
CA GLU A 84 17.89 16.76 2.57
C GLU A 84 19.17 15.92 2.66
N VAL A 85 19.94 16.08 3.74
CA VAL A 85 21.16 15.31 3.99
C VAL A 85 20.87 13.82 4.04
N LYS A 86 19.77 13.39 4.66
CA LYS A 86 19.40 11.96 4.74
C LYS A 86 18.97 11.35 3.40
N ARG A 87 18.48 12.17 2.46
CA ARG A 87 18.17 11.76 1.08
C ARG A 87 19.39 11.78 0.16
N SER A 88 20.54 12.26 0.64
CA SER A 88 21.77 12.24 -0.15
C SER A 88 22.24 10.82 -0.40
N ALA A 89 22.84 10.58 -1.55
CA ALA A 89 23.35 9.26 -1.91
C ALA A 89 24.36 8.70 -0.89
N PRO A 90 25.33 9.48 -0.34
CA PRO A 90 26.25 8.98 0.67
C PRO A 90 25.55 8.49 1.95
N VAL A 91 24.57 9.25 2.44
CA VAL A 91 23.85 8.87 3.67
C VAL A 91 22.93 7.68 3.44
N ALA A 92 22.23 7.64 2.30
CA ALA A 92 21.43 6.47 1.93
C ALA A 92 22.29 5.21 1.76
N TRP A 93 23.49 5.35 1.18
CA TRP A 93 24.46 4.27 1.09
C TRP A 93 24.86 3.77 2.48
N LEU A 94 25.35 4.66 3.35
CA LEU A 94 25.76 4.32 4.72
C LEU A 94 24.60 3.69 5.51
N ALA A 95 23.38 4.19 5.35
CA ALA A 95 22.21 3.69 6.06
C ALA A 95 21.75 2.31 5.58
N THR A 96 22.02 1.92 4.34
CA THR A 96 21.63 0.60 3.79
C THR A 96 22.72 -0.46 3.98
N GLN A 97 23.98 -0.08 4.16
CA GLN A 97 25.07 -1.04 4.34
C GLN A 97 24.90 -2.01 5.52
N PRO A 98 24.47 -1.58 6.72
CA PRO A 98 24.23 -2.51 7.82
C PRO A 98 23.20 -3.60 7.46
N TRP A 99 22.16 -3.25 6.69
CA TRP A 99 21.12 -4.18 6.25
C TRP A 99 21.64 -5.19 5.24
N VAL A 100 22.43 -4.73 4.25
CA VAL A 100 23.08 -5.62 3.28
C VAL A 100 24.03 -6.59 4.00
N ARG A 101 24.84 -6.10 4.94
CA ARG A 101 25.73 -6.96 5.76
C ARG A 101 24.97 -7.92 6.66
N ALA A 102 23.79 -7.55 7.14
CA ALA A 102 23.00 -8.40 8.03
C ALA A 102 22.54 -9.70 7.34
N TYR A 103 22.46 -9.74 6.01
CA TYR A 103 22.22 -10.97 5.27
C TYR A 103 23.41 -11.94 5.26
N GLY A 104 24.63 -11.49 5.58
CA GLY A 104 25.82 -12.33 5.58
C GLY A 104 26.07 -12.98 4.21
N GLY A 105 26.34 -14.29 4.20
CA GLY A 105 26.56 -15.07 2.98
C GLY A 105 25.28 -15.56 2.29
N LEU A 106 24.10 -15.11 2.72
CA LEU A 106 22.83 -15.56 2.14
C LEU A 106 22.58 -15.00 0.72
N PHE A 107 23.22 -13.89 0.38
CA PHE A 107 23.15 -13.25 -0.93
C PHE A 107 24.55 -13.12 -1.52
N ASP A 108 24.66 -13.31 -2.83
CA ASP A 108 25.91 -13.30 -3.58
C ASP A 108 26.41 -11.87 -3.87
N GLY A 109 25.54 -10.87 -3.73
CA GLY A 109 25.93 -9.48 -3.92
C GLY A 109 24.75 -8.51 -3.99
N VAL A 110 25.07 -7.28 -4.38
CA VAL A 110 24.10 -6.22 -4.68
C VAL A 110 24.03 -6.06 -6.19
N ALA A 111 22.84 -6.26 -6.76
CA ALA A 111 22.55 -6.07 -8.17
C ALA A 111 22.80 -4.62 -8.59
N TYR A 112 22.10 -3.68 -7.95
CA TYR A 112 22.30 -2.26 -8.10
C TYR A 112 21.76 -1.48 -6.89
N ARG A 113 22.08 -0.18 -6.85
CA ARG A 113 21.60 0.77 -5.82
C ARG A 113 20.90 1.96 -6.48
N CYS A 114 19.74 2.36 -5.98
CA CYS A 114 19.07 3.60 -6.42
C CYS A 114 19.83 4.85 -5.95
N ALA A 115 20.39 4.79 -4.74
CA ALA A 115 21.34 5.78 -4.24
C ALA A 115 22.79 5.39 -4.55
N ASP A 116 23.38 6.02 -5.56
CA ASP A 116 24.81 6.00 -5.83
C ASP A 116 25.32 7.40 -6.24
N ALA A 117 26.65 7.57 -6.28
CA ALA A 117 27.29 8.79 -6.77
C ALA A 117 27.26 8.93 -8.31
N GLY A 118 27.09 7.81 -9.03
CA GLY A 118 27.02 7.76 -10.50
C GLY A 118 28.20 8.42 -11.23
N SER A 119 28.08 8.54 -12.56
CA SER A 119 28.95 9.41 -13.36
C SER A 119 28.46 10.86 -13.24
N PRO A 120 29.31 11.84 -12.92
CA PRO A 120 28.91 13.26 -12.84
C PRO A 120 28.27 13.77 -14.13
N LEU A 121 28.81 13.38 -15.29
CA LEU A 121 28.29 13.78 -16.60
C LEU A 121 26.90 13.20 -16.86
N GLN A 122 26.69 11.93 -16.50
CA GLN A 122 25.37 11.31 -16.63
C GLN A 122 24.36 11.95 -15.68
N SER A 123 24.76 12.23 -14.44
CA SER A 123 23.92 12.93 -13.46
C SER A 123 23.49 14.32 -13.95
N LEU A 124 24.40 15.06 -14.61
CA LEU A 124 24.08 16.35 -15.22
C LEU A 124 23.10 16.18 -16.39
N ARG A 125 23.29 15.18 -17.26
CA ARG A 125 22.35 14.88 -18.35
C ARG A 125 20.97 14.54 -17.81
N ASP A 126 20.88 13.67 -16.81
CA ASP A 126 19.63 13.30 -16.15
C ASP A 126 18.96 14.53 -15.53
N TRP A 127 19.74 15.46 -14.97
CA TRP A 127 19.22 16.70 -14.38
C TRP A 127 18.63 17.65 -15.43
N LEU A 128 19.27 17.77 -16.60
CA LEU A 128 18.76 18.55 -17.72
C LEU A 128 17.47 17.93 -18.27
N GLN A 129 17.44 16.62 -18.46
CA GLN A 129 16.23 15.88 -18.86
C GLN A 129 15.11 16.04 -17.83
N ALA A 130 15.41 15.89 -16.54
CA ALA A 130 14.44 16.11 -15.47
C ALA A 130 13.86 17.52 -15.49
N THR A 131 14.68 18.53 -15.83
CA THR A 131 14.21 19.92 -15.98
C THR A 131 13.23 20.05 -17.14
N GLN A 132 13.46 19.37 -18.27
CA GLN A 132 12.55 19.38 -19.40
C GLN A 132 11.23 18.66 -19.09
N HIS A 133 11.29 17.51 -18.42
CA HIS A 133 10.09 16.79 -17.97
C HIS A 133 9.30 17.62 -16.95
N TRP A 134 9.97 18.24 -15.99
CA TRP A 134 9.33 19.10 -15.00
C TRP A 134 8.60 20.29 -15.63
N LYS A 135 9.23 20.96 -16.61
CA LYS A 135 8.58 22.04 -17.36
C LYS A 135 7.34 21.57 -18.11
N ARG A 136 7.38 20.38 -18.72
CA ARG A 136 6.23 19.79 -19.40
C ARG A 136 5.09 19.47 -18.43
N LEU A 137 5.40 18.84 -17.29
CA LEU A 137 4.41 18.50 -16.27
C LEU A 137 3.68 19.72 -15.70
N ARG A 138 4.35 20.87 -15.59
CA ARG A 138 3.71 22.13 -15.15
C ARG A 138 2.62 22.65 -16.10
N THR A 139 2.55 22.12 -17.31
CA THR A 139 1.56 22.50 -18.33
C THR A 139 0.67 21.33 -18.75
N SER A 140 0.90 20.14 -18.19
CA SER A 140 0.10 18.95 -18.50
C SER A 140 -1.26 19.01 -17.79
N PRO A 141 -2.33 18.50 -18.42
CA PRO A 141 -3.60 18.32 -17.74
C PRO A 141 -3.49 17.26 -16.64
N GLU A 142 -4.42 17.30 -15.69
CA GLU A 142 -4.63 16.24 -14.71
C GLU A 142 -5.33 15.04 -15.36
N PRO A 143 -5.03 13.79 -14.97
CA PRO A 143 -4.02 13.39 -13.98
C PRO A 143 -2.57 13.43 -14.51
N VAL A 144 -1.61 13.49 -13.60
CA VAL A 144 -0.17 13.50 -13.87
C VAL A 144 0.25 12.19 -14.54
N SER A 145 0.70 12.30 -15.79
CA SER A 145 1.35 11.21 -16.52
C SER A 145 2.79 11.55 -16.87
N LEU A 146 3.67 10.56 -16.67
CA LEU A 146 5.08 10.62 -17.02
C LEU A 146 5.55 9.22 -17.35
N THR A 147 5.96 9.00 -18.60
CA THR A 147 6.60 7.76 -19.03
C THR A 147 8.11 7.97 -19.22
N VAL A 148 8.93 7.07 -18.67
CA VAL A 148 10.38 7.05 -18.85
C VAL A 148 10.78 5.65 -19.34
N GLU A 149 11.40 5.56 -20.52
CA GLU A 149 11.85 4.30 -21.12
C GLU A 149 10.76 3.19 -21.12
N GLY A 150 9.51 3.57 -21.44
CA GLY A 150 8.37 2.63 -21.47
C GLY A 150 7.78 2.27 -20.10
N ILE A 151 8.25 2.88 -19.01
CA ILE A 151 7.70 2.72 -17.67
C ILE A 151 6.90 3.97 -17.30
N GLU A 152 5.60 3.82 -17.06
CA GLU A 152 4.80 4.88 -16.46
C GLU A 152 5.21 5.09 -15.00
N VAL A 153 5.37 6.34 -14.56
CA VAL A 153 5.89 6.72 -13.24
C VAL A 153 5.20 7.95 -12.64
N GLY A 154 4.18 8.51 -13.31
CA GLY A 154 3.48 9.71 -12.85
C GLY A 154 2.86 9.53 -11.46
N ASP A 155 2.12 8.45 -11.28
CA ASP A 155 1.51 8.05 -10.00
C ASP A 155 2.55 7.80 -8.89
N LEU A 156 3.64 7.09 -9.20
CA LEU A 156 4.73 6.83 -8.25
C LEU A 156 5.41 8.13 -7.79
N LEU A 157 5.50 9.11 -8.69
CA LEU A 157 6.05 10.42 -8.41
C LEU A 157 5.15 11.21 -7.46
N VAL A 158 3.83 11.19 -7.69
CA VAL A 158 2.86 11.85 -6.81
C VAL A 158 2.87 11.21 -5.43
N ASP A 159 2.76 9.89 -5.34
CA ASP A 159 2.81 9.15 -4.07
C ASP A 159 4.10 9.45 -3.28
N SER A 160 5.23 9.50 -3.98
CA SER A 160 6.54 9.77 -3.36
C SER A 160 6.66 11.22 -2.89
N TYR A 161 6.05 12.15 -3.60
CA TYR A 161 5.98 13.55 -3.18
C TYR A 161 5.21 13.66 -1.87
N LEU A 162 3.95 13.19 -1.85
CA LEU A 162 3.06 13.26 -0.70
C LEU A 162 3.67 12.60 0.54
N ARG A 163 4.35 11.46 0.38
CA ARG A 163 4.95 10.72 1.50
C ARG A 163 6.24 11.33 2.02
N PHE A 164 7.20 11.60 1.13
CA PHE A 164 8.56 11.90 1.55
C PHE A 164 8.80 13.39 1.72
N LYS A 165 8.14 14.24 0.94
CA LYS A 165 8.01 15.66 1.23
C LYS A 165 6.58 15.89 1.73
N PRO A 166 6.30 15.61 3.02
CA PRO A 166 4.94 15.57 3.53
C PRO A 166 4.23 16.87 3.18
N SER A 167 3.28 16.74 2.26
CA SER A 167 2.36 17.77 1.81
C SER A 167 1.06 17.01 1.53
N PRO A 168 -0.09 17.50 1.98
CA PRO A 168 -1.35 16.83 1.72
C PRO A 168 -1.77 16.92 0.24
N GLU A 169 -1.16 17.83 -0.52
CA GLU A 169 -1.43 18.10 -1.93
C GLU A 169 -0.15 18.02 -2.73
N PHE A 170 -0.25 17.46 -3.93
CA PHE A 170 0.79 17.43 -4.92
C PHE A 170 0.91 18.79 -5.63
N ASP A 171 2.04 19.46 -5.41
CA ASP A 171 2.38 20.71 -6.10
C ASP A 171 3.48 20.46 -7.14
N VAL A 172 3.09 20.45 -8.40
CA VAL A 172 4.01 20.30 -9.54
C VAL A 172 5.03 21.44 -9.62
N HIS A 173 4.76 22.62 -9.06
CA HIS A 173 5.68 23.76 -9.07
C HIS A 173 6.78 23.66 -8.02
N ASP A 174 6.70 22.70 -7.09
CA ASP A 174 7.71 22.51 -6.08
C ASP A 174 9.03 21.96 -6.69
N PRO A 175 10.19 22.60 -6.43
CA PRO A 175 11.49 22.13 -6.94
C PRO A 175 11.84 20.68 -6.54
N PHE A 176 11.24 20.15 -5.48
CA PHE A 176 11.39 18.76 -5.09
C PHE A 176 10.84 17.80 -6.14
N VAL A 177 9.80 18.17 -6.89
CA VAL A 177 9.26 17.36 -7.99
C VAL A 177 10.33 17.10 -9.05
N ARG A 178 11.06 18.14 -9.46
CA ARG A 178 12.21 17.98 -10.38
C ARG A 178 13.25 17.00 -9.85
N ARG A 179 13.52 17.02 -8.54
CA ARG A 179 14.44 16.06 -7.92
C ARG A 179 13.89 14.63 -7.97
N LEU A 180 12.59 14.44 -7.73
CA LEU A 180 11.94 13.13 -7.87
C LEU A 180 12.06 12.63 -9.31
N ILE A 181 11.83 13.49 -10.31
CA ILE A 181 12.02 13.13 -11.73
C ILE A 181 13.49 12.76 -12.00
N TRP A 182 14.44 13.53 -11.49
CA TRP A 182 15.87 13.21 -11.63
C TRP A 182 16.22 11.85 -11.04
N GLN A 183 15.70 11.52 -9.85
CA GLN A 183 15.87 10.20 -9.25
C GLN A 183 15.19 9.11 -10.10
N THR A 184 14.01 9.39 -10.63
CA THR A 184 13.24 8.47 -11.49
C THR A 184 14.02 8.08 -12.74
N LEU A 185 14.64 9.04 -13.43
CA LEU A 185 15.47 8.77 -14.61
C LEU A 185 16.64 7.83 -14.27
N LYS A 186 17.29 8.03 -13.13
CA LYS A 186 18.38 7.18 -12.67
C LYS A 186 17.91 5.76 -12.34
N ASP A 187 16.80 5.65 -11.63
CA ASP A 187 16.28 4.38 -11.14
C ASP A 187 15.71 3.53 -12.29
N VAL A 188 14.98 4.15 -13.22
CA VAL A 188 14.47 3.47 -14.43
C VAL A 188 15.63 2.92 -15.25
N ARG A 189 16.64 3.75 -15.57
CA ARG A 189 17.82 3.30 -16.34
C ARG A 189 18.51 2.11 -15.69
N ARG A 190 18.72 2.14 -14.37
CA ARG A 190 19.40 1.04 -13.65
C ARG A 190 18.57 -0.22 -13.58
N ALA A 191 17.29 -0.07 -13.26
CA ALA A 191 16.36 -1.19 -13.19
C ALA A 191 16.26 -1.86 -14.57
N ASN A 192 16.09 -1.08 -15.64
CA ASN A 192 16.11 -1.58 -17.02
C ASN A 192 17.43 -2.24 -17.38
N ALA A 193 18.58 -1.62 -17.08
CA ALA A 193 19.88 -2.22 -17.36
C ALA A 193 20.04 -3.59 -16.67
N TYR A 194 19.66 -3.68 -15.39
CA TYR A 194 19.76 -4.94 -14.65
C TYR A 194 18.75 -5.98 -15.14
N PHE A 195 17.45 -5.68 -15.20
CA PHE A 195 16.43 -6.67 -15.52
C PHE A 195 16.49 -7.12 -16.99
N ASN A 196 16.86 -6.26 -17.93
CA ASN A 196 17.00 -6.65 -19.34
C ASN A 196 18.26 -7.50 -19.60
N GLN A 197 19.37 -7.22 -18.91
CA GLN A 197 20.62 -7.97 -19.09
C GLN A 197 20.64 -9.26 -18.28
N ARG A 198 20.26 -9.18 -17.00
CA ARG A 198 20.38 -10.30 -16.06
C ARG A 198 19.22 -11.27 -16.15
N LYS A 199 18.01 -10.76 -16.42
CA LYS A 199 16.75 -11.52 -16.45
C LYS A 199 16.66 -12.56 -15.32
N PRO A 200 16.67 -12.13 -14.05
CA PRO A 200 16.50 -13.06 -12.94
C PRO A 200 15.19 -13.83 -13.12
N ALA A 201 15.17 -15.08 -12.69
CA ALA A 201 14.02 -15.95 -12.82
C ALA A 201 12.85 -15.49 -11.94
N VAL A 202 13.11 -14.73 -10.87
CA VAL A 202 12.09 -14.03 -10.10
C VAL A 202 12.65 -12.76 -9.44
N TYR A 203 11.82 -11.73 -9.32
CA TYR A 203 12.05 -10.57 -8.47
C TYR A 203 11.06 -10.55 -7.29
N LEU A 204 11.57 -10.51 -6.06
CA LEU A 204 10.77 -10.40 -4.83
C LEU A 204 10.80 -8.95 -4.33
N THR A 205 9.64 -8.32 -4.18
CA THR A 205 9.49 -6.91 -3.75
C THR A 205 8.50 -6.78 -2.59
N SER A 206 8.63 -5.75 -1.76
CA SER A 206 7.65 -5.42 -0.73
C SER A 206 6.41 -4.82 -1.39
N TYR A 207 6.51 -3.58 -1.85
CA TYR A 207 5.40 -2.81 -2.43
C TYR A 207 5.59 -2.61 -3.93
N THR A 208 4.61 -1.96 -4.55
CA THR A 208 4.58 -1.55 -5.96
C THR A 208 4.31 -0.05 -6.12
N THR A 209 4.19 0.67 -5.01
CA THR A 209 3.94 2.11 -4.94
C THR A 209 5.22 2.84 -4.55
N TYR A 210 5.23 4.17 -4.71
CA TYR A 210 6.42 5.01 -4.57
C TYR A 210 7.54 4.68 -5.58
N LEU A 211 8.44 5.63 -5.84
CA LEU A 211 9.52 5.44 -6.83
C LEU A 211 10.39 4.22 -6.50
N GLU A 212 10.69 4.03 -5.22
CA GLU A 212 11.64 3.01 -4.75
C GLU A 212 11.14 1.58 -4.95
N HIS A 213 9.85 1.34 -4.80
CA HIS A 213 9.30 -0.01 -4.95
C HIS A 213 8.66 -0.21 -6.32
N GLY A 214 7.94 0.81 -6.82
CA GLY A 214 7.24 0.75 -8.08
C GLY A 214 8.15 0.68 -9.30
N ILE A 215 9.25 1.46 -9.37
CA ILE A 215 10.13 1.45 -10.54
C ILE A 215 10.76 0.08 -10.78
N PRO A 216 11.43 -0.56 -9.79
CA PRO A 216 11.99 -1.89 -10.00
C PRO A 216 10.95 -2.95 -10.34
N ALA A 217 9.75 -2.87 -9.76
CA ALA A 217 8.67 -3.80 -10.05
C ALA A 217 8.18 -3.68 -11.51
N ARG A 218 7.94 -2.45 -11.98
CA ARG A 218 7.52 -2.19 -13.36
C ARG A 218 8.62 -2.53 -14.37
N ALA A 219 9.88 -2.20 -14.06
CA ALA A 219 11.02 -2.55 -14.92
C ALA A 219 11.19 -4.06 -15.06
N ALA A 220 11.04 -4.81 -13.96
CA ALA A 220 11.09 -6.28 -13.98
C ALA A 220 9.95 -6.86 -14.83
N LEU A 221 8.70 -6.41 -14.62
CA LEU A 221 7.55 -6.85 -15.41
C LEU A 221 7.73 -6.56 -16.91
N ASN A 222 8.18 -5.36 -17.27
CA ASN A 222 8.45 -4.98 -18.66
C ASN A 222 9.57 -5.82 -19.29
N ALA A 223 10.55 -6.27 -18.50
CA ALA A 223 11.62 -7.15 -18.95
C ALA A 223 11.18 -8.64 -19.06
N GLY A 224 9.92 -8.96 -18.74
CA GLY A 224 9.41 -10.33 -18.71
C GLY A 224 9.85 -11.13 -17.49
N VAL A 225 10.35 -10.48 -16.43
CA VAL A 225 10.76 -11.12 -15.18
C VAL A 225 9.52 -11.36 -14.31
N PRO A 226 9.28 -12.59 -13.83
CA PRO A 226 8.24 -12.85 -12.84
C PRO A 226 8.45 -12.02 -11.58
N VAL A 227 7.42 -11.31 -11.12
CA VAL A 227 7.49 -10.48 -9.91
C VAL A 227 6.51 -10.97 -8.86
N TRP A 228 6.98 -11.09 -7.61
CA TRP A 228 6.15 -11.35 -6.44
C TRP A 228 6.25 -10.21 -5.44
N SER A 229 5.09 -9.67 -5.05
CA SER A 229 4.98 -8.61 -4.04
C SER A 229 4.45 -9.17 -2.71
N PHE A 230 4.99 -8.67 -1.59
CA PHE A 230 4.59 -9.06 -0.23
C PHE A 230 4.07 -7.85 0.57
N GLY A 231 3.45 -6.90 -0.12
CA GLY A 231 2.97 -5.63 0.44
C GLY A 231 1.57 -5.68 1.04
N ASN A 232 0.81 -6.73 0.75
CA ASN A 232 -0.59 -6.87 1.14
C ASN A 232 -0.77 -8.01 2.15
N LEU A 233 -1.44 -7.72 3.26
CA LEU A 233 -1.68 -8.67 4.34
C LEU A 233 -2.87 -9.62 4.10
N ASN A 234 -3.71 -9.33 3.10
CA ASN A 234 -4.89 -10.15 2.77
C ASN A 234 -4.52 -11.47 2.08
N GLN A 235 -3.27 -11.65 1.67
CA GLN A 235 -2.75 -12.90 1.11
C GLN A 235 -1.24 -13.02 1.33
N PHE A 236 -0.71 -14.25 1.31
CA PHE A 236 0.73 -14.48 1.37
C PHE A 236 1.36 -14.37 -0.02
N GLY A 237 1.91 -13.20 -0.34
CA GLY A 237 2.54 -12.93 -1.62
C GLY A 237 1.52 -12.78 -2.76
N LYS A 238 1.81 -11.90 -3.71
CA LYS A 238 1.03 -11.72 -4.94
C LYS A 238 1.96 -11.79 -6.14
N LYS A 239 1.69 -12.72 -7.07
CA LYS A 239 2.31 -12.69 -8.39
C LYS A 239 1.71 -11.52 -9.17
N LEU A 240 2.56 -10.63 -9.65
CA LEU A 240 2.15 -9.48 -10.45
C LEU A 240 2.12 -9.85 -11.93
N SER A 241 1.31 -9.11 -12.69
CA SER A 241 1.34 -9.10 -14.16
C SER A 241 1.31 -7.66 -14.67
N LEU A 242 1.39 -7.47 -16.00
CA LEU A 242 1.26 -6.15 -16.60
C LEU A 242 -0.17 -5.60 -16.43
N GLU A 243 -1.16 -6.49 -16.48
CA GLU A 243 -2.59 -6.16 -16.29
C GLU A 243 -2.92 -5.90 -14.81
N ASN A 244 -2.15 -6.52 -13.90
CA ASN A 244 -2.34 -6.40 -12.46
C ASN A 244 -1.02 -6.21 -11.71
N SER A 245 -0.43 -5.03 -11.90
CA SER A 245 0.89 -4.66 -11.36
C SER A 245 0.88 -4.13 -9.93
N PHE A 246 -0.28 -4.04 -9.28
CA PHE A 246 -0.43 -3.51 -7.92
C PHE A 246 -0.25 -4.61 -6.88
N HIS A 247 0.32 -4.28 -5.72
CA HIS A 247 0.49 -5.24 -4.62
C HIS A 247 -0.82 -5.60 -3.90
N THR A 248 -1.86 -4.78 -4.04
CA THR A 248 -3.21 -5.04 -3.51
C THR A 248 -3.82 -6.29 -4.16
N SER A 249 -4.83 -6.91 -3.55
CA SER A 249 -5.40 -8.18 -4.05
C SER A 249 -5.94 -8.01 -5.48
N ASP A 250 -6.00 -9.10 -6.25
CA ASP A 250 -6.82 -9.06 -7.47
C ASP A 250 -8.30 -9.18 -7.07
N PHE A 251 -9.06 -8.14 -7.38
CA PHE A 251 -10.47 -8.03 -7.04
C PHE A 251 -11.36 -7.89 -8.29
N SER A 252 -10.80 -8.00 -9.49
CA SER A 252 -11.52 -7.89 -10.77
C SER A 252 -12.58 -8.97 -10.95
N GLY A 253 -12.36 -10.16 -10.37
CA GLY A 253 -13.27 -11.30 -10.48
C GLY A 253 -14.10 -11.58 -9.21
N TYR A 254 -14.16 -10.69 -8.22
CA TYR A 254 -14.80 -11.01 -6.94
C TYR A 254 -16.27 -11.40 -7.09
N ARG A 255 -17.07 -10.59 -7.79
CA ARG A 255 -18.50 -10.87 -8.00
C ARG A 255 -18.71 -12.17 -8.79
N SER A 256 -18.13 -12.26 -9.98
CA SER A 256 -18.30 -13.44 -10.86
C SER A 256 -17.81 -14.73 -10.22
N THR A 257 -16.70 -14.68 -9.49
CA THR A 257 -16.18 -15.84 -8.76
C THR A 257 -17.17 -16.25 -7.68
N PHE A 258 -17.67 -15.31 -6.87
CA PHE A 258 -18.65 -15.62 -5.84
C PHE A 258 -19.93 -16.22 -6.41
N GLU A 259 -20.45 -15.65 -7.50
CA GLU A 259 -21.65 -16.13 -8.20
C GLU A 259 -21.49 -17.55 -8.74
N SER A 260 -20.26 -18.00 -9.00
CA SER A 260 -19.96 -19.37 -9.44
C SER A 260 -19.73 -20.38 -8.30
N LEU A 261 -19.65 -19.95 -7.05
CA LEU A 261 -19.43 -20.85 -5.92
C LEU A 261 -20.69 -21.61 -5.54
N ASP A 262 -20.56 -22.91 -5.25
CA ASP A 262 -21.60 -23.70 -4.59
C ASP A 262 -21.83 -23.23 -3.14
N GLY A 263 -23.00 -23.53 -2.55
CA GLY A 263 -23.26 -23.26 -1.14
C GLY A 263 -23.16 -21.76 -0.77
N GLN A 264 -23.65 -20.87 -1.63
CA GLN A 264 -23.56 -19.41 -1.41
C GLN A 264 -24.23 -18.98 -0.09
N ALA A 265 -25.36 -19.59 0.27
CA ALA A 265 -26.08 -19.25 1.50
C ALA A 265 -25.20 -19.45 2.76
N GLU A 266 -24.49 -20.58 2.85
CA GLU A 266 -23.57 -20.87 3.96
C GLU A 266 -22.40 -19.87 4.00
N LYS A 267 -21.90 -19.47 2.82
CA LYS A 267 -20.79 -18.51 2.69
C LYS A 267 -21.22 -17.10 3.09
N LEU A 268 -22.43 -16.68 2.71
CA LEU A 268 -23.02 -15.42 3.13
C LEU A 268 -23.22 -15.40 4.65
N GLU A 269 -23.71 -16.50 5.22
CA GLU A 269 -23.93 -16.60 6.66
C GLU A 269 -22.61 -16.51 7.44
N LEU A 270 -21.57 -17.22 7.00
CA LEU A 270 -20.24 -17.11 7.58
C LEU A 270 -19.67 -15.68 7.48
N ALA A 271 -19.89 -15.00 6.34
CA ALA A 271 -19.49 -13.61 6.18
C ALA A 271 -20.28 -12.67 7.11
N ARG A 272 -21.57 -12.95 7.31
CA ARG A 272 -22.47 -12.18 8.18
C ARG A 272 -21.98 -12.23 9.62
N GLU A 273 -21.70 -13.42 10.14
CA GLU A 273 -21.18 -13.61 11.50
C GLU A 273 -19.89 -12.82 11.74
N GLN A 274 -18.94 -12.89 10.80
CA GLN A 274 -17.66 -12.18 10.94
C GLN A 274 -17.79 -10.66 10.79
N LEU A 275 -18.63 -10.19 9.87
CA LEU A 275 -18.87 -8.76 9.67
C LEU A 275 -19.60 -8.14 10.87
N GLU A 276 -20.59 -8.83 11.44
CA GLU A 276 -21.27 -8.38 12.66
C GLU A 276 -20.35 -8.34 13.88
N LEU A 277 -19.45 -9.33 14.02
CA LEU A 277 -18.41 -9.30 15.04
C LEU A 277 -17.51 -8.05 14.89
N ARG A 278 -17.15 -7.69 13.66
CA ARG A 278 -16.37 -6.47 13.38
C ARG A 278 -17.16 -5.21 13.72
N LEU A 279 -18.42 -5.12 13.28
CA LEU A 279 -19.30 -3.97 13.54
C LEU A 279 -19.62 -3.76 15.03
N SER A 280 -19.51 -4.81 15.85
CA SER A 280 -19.66 -4.74 17.31
C SER A 280 -18.37 -4.41 18.07
N GLY A 281 -17.24 -4.22 17.37
CA GLY A 281 -15.97 -3.83 18.00
C GLY A 281 -14.88 -4.89 17.98
N GLY A 282 -15.15 -6.09 17.46
CA GLY A 282 -14.15 -7.16 17.33
C GLY A 282 -12.99 -6.80 16.41
N ILE A 283 -11.80 -7.34 16.71
CA ILE A 283 -10.60 -7.22 15.86
C ILE A 283 -10.47 -8.51 15.06
N ASP A 284 -10.51 -8.41 13.73
CA ASP A 284 -10.27 -9.52 12.81
C ASP A 284 -8.85 -9.47 12.20
N ALA A 285 -8.47 -10.50 11.44
CA ALA A 285 -7.16 -10.53 10.76
C ALA A 285 -7.02 -9.40 9.71
N ALA A 286 -8.13 -8.95 9.12
CA ALA A 286 -8.17 -7.91 8.10
C ALA A 286 -8.01 -6.48 8.65
N THR A 287 -8.32 -6.26 9.93
CA THR A 287 -8.16 -5.00 10.66
C THR A 287 -6.92 -4.98 11.56
N SER A 288 -6.09 -6.03 11.47
CA SER A 288 -4.87 -6.21 12.26
C SER A 288 -3.86 -5.06 12.20
N TYR A 289 -3.88 -4.26 11.13
CA TYR A 289 -3.02 -3.10 10.97
C TYR A 289 -3.56 -1.82 11.63
N MET A 290 -4.84 -1.79 12.02
CA MET A 290 -5.46 -0.63 12.65
C MET A 290 -5.13 -0.58 14.15
N ARG A 291 -4.65 0.58 14.64
CA ARG A 291 -4.26 0.75 16.06
C ARG A 291 -5.46 0.81 17.01
N LYS A 292 -6.61 1.24 16.50
CA LYS A 292 -7.90 1.27 17.20
C LYS A 292 -8.99 0.81 16.22
N SER A 293 -9.84 -0.09 16.67
CA SER A 293 -11.07 -0.45 15.96
C SER A 293 -11.95 0.81 15.85
N ALA A 294 -12.46 1.11 14.65
CA ALA A 294 -13.43 2.19 14.45
C ALA A 294 -14.83 1.85 15.02
N TYR A 295 -14.96 0.67 15.66
CA TYR A 295 -16.23 0.02 15.98
C TYR A 295 -16.46 -0.23 17.48
N GLY A 296 -15.49 0.10 18.35
CA GLY A 296 -15.77 0.11 19.79
C GLY A 296 -16.83 1.17 20.07
N GLN A 297 -17.88 0.82 20.83
CA GLN A 297 -18.90 1.81 21.24
C GLN A 297 -18.18 2.98 21.91
N SER A 298 -18.13 4.12 21.22
CA SER A 298 -17.85 5.38 21.88
C SER A 298 -19.18 5.99 22.25
N GLY A 299 -19.31 6.47 23.47
CA GLY A 299 -20.43 7.30 23.90
C GLY A 299 -20.38 8.70 23.26
N ALA A 300 -19.79 8.86 22.08
CA ALA A 300 -19.73 10.12 21.38
C ALA A 300 -21.15 10.49 20.92
N GLU A 301 -21.56 11.70 21.27
CA GLU A 301 -22.86 12.24 20.93
C GLU A 301 -22.93 12.54 19.42
N LEU A 302 -24.05 12.17 18.79
CA LEU A 302 -24.28 12.43 17.38
C LEU A 302 -24.61 13.92 17.18
N PRO A 303 -23.96 14.62 16.23
CA PRO A 303 -24.36 15.97 15.90
C PRO A 303 -25.77 15.99 15.28
N PRO A 304 -26.54 17.07 15.49
CA PRO A 304 -27.85 17.23 14.86
C PRO A 304 -27.71 17.37 13.34
N GLY A 305 -28.74 16.99 12.59
CA GLY A 305 -28.79 17.18 11.12
C GLY A 305 -28.17 16.05 10.29
N LEU A 306 -27.83 14.90 10.90
CA LEU A 306 -27.30 13.74 10.17
C LEU A 306 -28.32 13.01 9.30
N ALA A 307 -29.61 13.08 9.64
CA ALA A 307 -30.65 12.42 8.86
C ALA A 307 -30.72 13.02 7.45
N GLY A 308 -30.55 12.17 6.44
CA GLY A 308 -30.48 12.56 5.04
C GLY A 308 -29.16 13.21 4.61
N ALA A 309 -28.17 13.36 5.51
CA ALA A 309 -26.89 13.97 5.18
C ALA A 309 -25.92 13.00 4.50
N VAL A 310 -24.97 13.55 3.75
CA VAL A 310 -23.82 12.83 3.21
C VAL A 310 -22.71 12.77 4.26
N VAL A 311 -22.04 11.63 4.41
CA VAL A 311 -20.82 11.54 5.22
C VAL A 311 -19.62 11.27 4.33
N VAL A 312 -18.66 12.18 4.34
CA VAL A 312 -17.40 12.07 3.58
C VAL A 312 -16.31 11.49 4.47
N PHE A 313 -15.85 10.29 4.15
CA PHE A 313 -14.85 9.54 4.91
C PHE A 313 -13.44 9.83 4.39
N LEU A 314 -12.68 10.60 5.17
CA LEU A 314 -11.34 11.04 4.79
C LEU A 314 -10.33 9.89 4.79
N HIS A 315 -9.42 9.95 3.83
CA HIS A 315 -8.21 9.12 3.75
C HIS A 315 -7.02 9.83 4.42
N ASP A 316 -5.92 9.11 4.63
CA ASP A 316 -4.65 9.73 5.06
C ASP A 316 -3.97 10.42 3.86
N PHE A 317 -3.90 11.75 3.91
CA PHE A 317 -3.32 12.59 2.84
C PHE A 317 -1.86 12.29 2.49
N TYR A 318 -1.14 11.57 3.36
CA TYR A 318 0.28 11.25 3.18
C TYR A 318 0.54 9.75 2.89
N ASP A 319 -0.50 9.00 2.58
CA ASP A 319 -0.37 7.63 2.09
C ASP A 319 -0.08 7.60 0.57
N SER A 320 -0.30 6.46 -0.08
CA SER A 320 -0.25 6.29 -1.54
C SER A 320 -1.67 6.29 -2.11
N PRO A 321 -2.19 7.43 -2.61
CA PRO A 321 -3.49 7.49 -3.30
C PRO A 321 -3.59 6.48 -4.45
N HIS A 322 -2.49 6.23 -5.15
CA HIS A 322 -2.47 5.35 -6.32
C HIS A 322 -2.16 3.89 -5.97
N VAL A 323 -2.38 3.47 -4.73
CA VAL A 323 -2.27 2.06 -4.35
C VAL A 323 -3.32 1.17 -5.04
N TYR A 324 -4.41 1.79 -5.46
CA TYR A 324 -5.43 1.20 -6.33
C TYR A 324 -5.39 1.88 -7.71
N PRO A 325 -5.68 1.12 -8.79
CA PRO A 325 -5.76 1.66 -10.14
C PRO A 325 -6.91 2.65 -10.34
N ASP A 326 -6.83 3.39 -11.43
CA ASP A 326 -7.92 4.21 -11.98
C ASP A 326 -8.48 5.26 -10.99
N LEU A 327 -7.62 5.80 -10.11
CA LEU A 327 -7.97 6.94 -9.28
C LEU A 327 -8.28 8.15 -10.18
N VAL A 328 -9.44 8.78 -9.96
CA VAL A 328 -9.92 9.91 -10.76
C VAL A 328 -9.10 11.21 -10.55
N PHE A 329 -8.46 11.35 -9.39
CA PHE A 329 -7.74 12.55 -8.97
C PHE A 329 -6.25 12.25 -8.75
N ASP A 330 -5.37 13.26 -8.90
CA ASP A 330 -3.94 13.06 -8.61
C ASP A 330 -3.67 12.78 -7.12
N ASP A 331 -4.50 13.28 -6.22
CA ASP A 331 -4.32 13.07 -4.79
C ASP A 331 -5.63 13.21 -4.01
N PHE A 332 -5.55 12.86 -2.72
CA PHE A 332 -6.68 12.98 -1.81
C PHE A 332 -7.09 14.41 -1.50
N TRP A 333 -6.20 15.39 -1.65
CA TRP A 333 -6.52 16.79 -1.40
C TRP A 333 -7.41 17.38 -2.50
N ARG A 334 -7.09 17.10 -3.76
CA ARG A 334 -7.91 17.50 -4.91
C ARG A 334 -9.27 16.82 -4.88
N TRP A 335 -9.29 15.53 -4.57
CA TRP A 335 -10.53 14.79 -4.34
C TRP A 335 -11.42 15.47 -3.29
N ILE A 336 -10.88 15.74 -2.08
CA ILE A 336 -11.71 16.30 -1.01
C ILE A 336 -12.17 17.73 -1.29
N CYS A 337 -11.33 18.55 -1.92
CA CYS A 337 -11.73 19.91 -2.32
C CYS A 337 -12.87 19.85 -3.34
N CYS A 338 -12.74 19.05 -4.40
CA CYS A 338 -13.80 18.85 -5.37
C CYS A 338 -15.10 18.34 -4.72
N THR A 339 -14.98 17.40 -3.78
CA THR A 339 -16.14 16.85 -3.06
C THR A 339 -16.89 17.94 -2.28
N ILE A 340 -16.15 18.74 -1.49
CA ILE A 340 -16.72 19.82 -0.69
C ILE A 340 -17.37 20.87 -1.60
N ASP A 341 -16.66 21.34 -2.63
CA ASP A 341 -17.13 22.39 -3.52
C ASP A 341 -18.46 21.99 -4.21
N VAL A 342 -18.56 20.73 -4.65
CA VAL A 342 -19.77 20.20 -5.31
C VAL A 342 -20.94 20.08 -4.33
N LEU A 343 -20.71 19.52 -3.14
CA LEU A 343 -21.77 19.35 -2.14
C LEU A 343 -22.28 20.69 -1.62
N GLN A 344 -21.39 21.67 -1.39
CA GLN A 344 -21.77 23.04 -1.02
C GLN A 344 -22.57 23.72 -2.13
N THR A 345 -22.11 23.63 -3.38
CA THR A 345 -22.82 24.22 -4.54
C THR A 345 -24.20 23.60 -4.72
N ALA A 346 -24.35 22.30 -4.45
CA ALA A 346 -25.63 21.60 -4.52
C ALA A 346 -26.53 21.83 -3.29
N GLY A 347 -26.07 22.55 -2.25
CA GLY A 347 -26.79 22.72 -0.99
C GLY A 347 -27.06 21.40 -0.25
N THR A 348 -26.26 20.36 -0.51
CA THR A 348 -26.43 19.04 0.11
C THR A 348 -25.86 19.08 1.53
N PRO A 349 -26.63 18.73 2.58
CA PRO A 349 -26.08 18.63 3.93
C PRO A 349 -25.00 17.54 4.01
N PHE A 350 -23.83 17.86 4.56
CA PHE A 350 -22.76 16.88 4.67
C PHE A 350 -21.86 17.09 5.89
N PHE A 351 -21.25 15.99 6.33
CA PHE A 351 -20.27 15.96 7.40
C PHE A 351 -18.97 15.28 6.96
N LEU A 352 -17.85 15.71 7.53
CA LEU A 352 -16.54 15.09 7.31
C LEU A 352 -16.17 14.17 8.47
N LYS A 353 -15.80 12.93 8.16
CA LYS A 353 -15.29 11.96 9.14
C LYS A 353 -13.76 11.82 9.00
N PRO A 354 -12.98 12.22 10.02
CA PRO A 354 -11.54 12.00 10.06
C PRO A 354 -11.14 10.52 9.93
N HIS A 355 -10.01 10.25 9.26
CA HIS A 355 -9.43 8.91 9.17
C HIS A 355 -9.08 8.35 10.57
N PRO A 356 -9.30 7.06 10.90
CA PRO A 356 -9.04 6.54 12.25
C PRO A 356 -7.54 6.51 12.65
N ASN A 357 -6.62 6.40 11.68
CA ASN A 357 -5.18 6.31 11.93
C ASN A 357 -4.45 7.65 11.71
N GLN A 358 -5.01 8.78 12.16
CA GLN A 358 -4.35 10.08 11.98
C GLN A 358 -2.96 10.09 12.62
N ILE A 359 -1.95 10.47 11.83
CA ILE A 359 -0.61 10.78 12.32
C ILE A 359 -0.56 12.28 12.67
N ALA A 360 0.46 12.72 13.42
CA ALA A 360 0.59 14.14 13.78
C ALA A 360 0.61 15.10 12.57
N LEU A 361 1.06 14.63 11.40
CA LEU A 361 1.02 15.41 10.15
C LEU A 361 -0.40 15.57 9.59
N SER A 362 -1.32 14.66 9.92
CA SER A 362 -2.73 14.75 9.54
C SER A 362 -3.40 15.98 10.16
N ASP A 363 -2.98 16.42 11.35
CA ASP A 363 -3.52 17.62 12.00
C ASP A 363 -3.30 18.90 11.18
N GLU A 364 -2.16 19.00 10.49
CA GLU A 364 -1.85 20.13 9.61
C GLU A 364 -2.79 20.16 8.40
N ALA A 365 -3.00 19.02 7.74
CA ALA A 365 -3.88 18.90 6.59
C ALA A 365 -5.33 19.25 6.95
N LEU A 366 -5.82 18.73 8.09
CA LEU A 366 -7.16 19.06 8.60
C LEU A 366 -7.28 20.54 8.96
N SER A 367 -6.25 21.13 9.58
CA SER A 367 -6.24 22.56 9.89
C SER A 367 -6.24 23.43 8.63
N ARG A 368 -5.61 22.96 7.54
CA ARG A 368 -5.66 23.60 6.23
C ARG A 368 -7.06 23.50 5.62
N LEU A 369 -7.73 22.36 5.71
CA LEU A 369 -9.12 22.19 5.27
C LEU A 369 -10.08 23.10 6.05
N ARG A 370 -9.98 23.13 7.37
CA ARG A 370 -10.81 24.01 8.23
C ARG A 370 -10.64 25.49 7.90
N ARG A 371 -9.43 25.92 7.53
CA ARG A 371 -9.19 27.30 7.09
C ARG A 371 -9.76 27.58 5.71
N LYS A 372 -9.63 26.63 4.77
CA LYS A 372 -10.14 26.78 3.40
C LYS A 372 -11.68 26.77 3.37
N TYR A 373 -12.29 25.97 4.24
CA TYR A 373 -13.72 25.77 4.36
C TYR A 373 -14.16 25.90 5.83
N PRO A 374 -14.39 27.14 6.31
CA PRO A 374 -14.65 27.41 7.74
C PRO A 374 -15.99 26.86 8.25
N GLU A 375 -16.97 26.67 7.38
CA GLU A 375 -18.33 26.22 7.73
C GLU A 375 -18.49 24.69 7.75
N LEU A 376 -17.39 23.94 7.59
CA LEU A 376 -17.44 22.48 7.56
C LEU A 376 -17.91 21.89 8.89
N GLN A 377 -18.87 20.97 8.79
CA GLN A 377 -19.30 20.14 9.90
C GLN A 377 -18.42 18.89 10.00
N TRP A 378 -17.91 18.61 11.20
CA TRP A 378 -16.98 17.50 11.45
C TRP A 378 -17.62 16.48 12.38
N LEU A 379 -17.49 15.20 12.05
CA LEU A 379 -17.84 14.11 12.95
C LEU A 379 -16.71 13.85 13.95
N PRO A 380 -17.03 13.65 15.24
CA PRO A 380 -16.12 13.03 16.18
C PRO A 380 -15.57 11.69 15.68
N GLN A 381 -14.28 11.45 15.86
CA GLN A 381 -13.59 10.23 15.41
C GLN A 381 -14.21 8.94 15.97
N GLY A 382 -14.82 9.00 17.15
CA GLY A 382 -15.41 7.84 17.83
C GLY A 382 -16.75 7.36 17.29
N ILE A 383 -17.45 8.13 16.46
CA ILE A 383 -18.78 7.74 15.97
C ILE A 383 -18.63 6.50 15.07
N SER A 384 -19.35 5.43 15.38
CA SER A 384 -19.32 4.19 14.60
C SER A 384 -20.19 4.28 13.34
N ASN A 385 -19.93 3.41 12.36
CA ASN A 385 -20.74 3.36 11.14
C ASN A 385 -22.18 2.91 11.43
N VAL A 386 -22.39 2.09 12.48
CA VAL A 386 -23.72 1.69 12.96
C VAL A 386 -24.49 2.89 13.52
N GLN A 387 -23.84 3.78 14.27
CA GLN A 387 -24.48 5.01 14.76
C GLN A 387 -24.90 5.93 13.60
N LEU A 388 -24.04 6.08 12.58
CA LEU A 388 -24.39 6.86 11.37
C LEU A 388 -25.56 6.25 10.62
N ALA A 389 -25.61 4.92 10.50
CA ALA A 389 -26.72 4.23 9.86
C ALA A 389 -28.04 4.44 10.60
N LYS A 390 -28.03 4.32 11.93
CA LYS A 390 -29.19 4.60 12.78
C LYS A 390 -29.64 6.06 12.71
N ALA A 391 -28.70 6.98 12.51
CA ALA A 391 -29.00 8.40 12.30
C ALA A 391 -29.66 8.69 10.94
N GLY A 392 -29.66 7.73 10.01
CA GLY A 392 -30.32 7.85 8.72
C GLY A 392 -29.55 8.67 7.69
N ILE A 393 -28.21 8.59 7.67
CA ILE A 393 -27.40 9.23 6.63
C ILE A 393 -27.82 8.73 5.23
N ALA A 394 -27.75 9.60 4.22
CA ALA A 394 -28.18 9.28 2.87
C ALA A 394 -27.11 8.50 2.08
N CYS A 395 -25.83 8.80 2.30
CA CYS A 395 -24.74 8.24 1.50
C CYS A 395 -23.39 8.35 2.23
N GLY A 396 -22.52 7.38 2.00
CA GLY A 396 -21.09 7.51 2.31
C GLY A 396 -20.26 7.85 1.08
N VAL A 397 -19.41 8.87 1.17
CA VAL A 397 -18.47 9.24 0.10
C VAL A 397 -17.06 8.91 0.52
N THR A 398 -16.32 8.18 -0.31
CA THR A 398 -14.92 7.82 -0.07
C THR A 398 -14.19 7.65 -1.40
N VAL A 399 -12.86 7.60 -1.41
CA VAL A 399 -12.12 7.25 -2.63
C VAL A 399 -12.22 5.73 -2.89
N TYR A 400 -11.67 4.94 -1.97
CA TYR A 400 -11.64 3.47 -2.02
C TYR A 400 -11.75 2.83 -0.63
N GLY A 401 -12.25 3.59 0.36
CA GLY A 401 -12.26 3.16 1.75
C GLY A 401 -13.08 1.89 1.97
N THR A 402 -12.63 1.03 2.88
CA THR A 402 -13.36 -0.19 3.24
C THR A 402 -14.73 0.11 3.85
N VAL A 403 -15.03 1.35 4.23
CA VAL A 403 -16.34 1.72 4.77
C VAL A 403 -17.51 1.45 3.82
N ALA A 404 -17.28 1.42 2.50
CA ALA A 404 -18.34 1.25 1.51
C ALA A 404 -19.16 -0.04 1.71
N HIS A 405 -18.50 -1.20 1.84
CA HIS A 405 -19.22 -2.47 2.05
C HIS A 405 -19.93 -2.54 3.42
N GLU A 406 -19.41 -1.85 4.43
CA GLU A 406 -20.04 -1.79 5.75
C GLU A 406 -21.33 -0.95 5.71
N LEU A 407 -21.30 0.17 4.99
CA LEU A 407 -22.50 0.98 4.76
C LEU A 407 -23.53 0.24 3.92
N ALA A 408 -23.10 -0.48 2.88
CA ALA A 408 -23.96 -1.31 2.06
C ALA A 408 -24.65 -2.41 2.89
N TYR A 409 -23.92 -3.07 3.78
CA TYR A 409 -24.49 -4.03 4.74
C TYR A 409 -25.56 -3.39 5.65
N LEU A 410 -25.40 -2.11 5.99
CA LEU A 410 -26.35 -1.32 6.78
C LEU A 410 -27.44 -0.65 5.91
N GLY A 411 -27.51 -0.98 4.62
CA GLY A 411 -28.52 -0.47 3.69
C GLY A 411 -28.30 0.97 3.22
N ILE A 412 -27.07 1.47 3.25
CA ILE A 412 -26.67 2.82 2.82
C ILE A 412 -25.76 2.74 1.58
N PRO A 413 -26.07 3.44 0.49
CA PRO A 413 -25.24 3.45 -0.71
C PRO A 413 -23.95 4.25 -0.48
N SER A 414 -22.97 4.01 -1.33
CA SER A 414 -21.71 4.78 -1.30
C SER A 414 -21.27 5.25 -2.68
N ILE A 415 -20.43 6.28 -2.71
CA ILE A 415 -19.78 6.81 -3.92
C ILE A 415 -18.26 6.68 -3.77
N GLY A 416 -17.64 6.06 -4.76
CA GLY A 416 -16.20 5.84 -4.92
C GLY A 416 -15.63 6.61 -6.12
N CYS A 417 -14.31 6.74 -6.21
CA CYS A 417 -13.65 7.36 -7.39
C CYS A 417 -12.28 6.76 -7.71
N ALA A 418 -12.13 5.46 -7.45
CA ALA A 418 -11.00 4.65 -7.88
C ALA A 418 -11.47 3.22 -8.14
N ARG A 419 -10.72 2.43 -8.91
CA ARG A 419 -11.00 1.00 -9.08
C ARG A 419 -10.58 0.24 -7.81
N HIS A 420 -11.50 0.20 -6.85
CA HIS A 420 -11.32 -0.32 -5.49
C HIS A 420 -11.80 -1.76 -5.31
N PRO A 421 -11.49 -2.44 -4.18
CA PRO A 421 -11.81 -3.86 -3.98
C PRO A 421 -13.28 -4.25 -4.16
N HIS A 422 -14.21 -3.32 -3.93
CA HIS A 422 -15.64 -3.56 -4.05
C HIS A 422 -16.23 -3.07 -5.39
N HIS A 423 -15.43 -2.65 -6.37
CA HIS A 423 -15.93 -2.01 -7.61
C HIS A 423 -16.75 -2.94 -8.52
N THR A 424 -16.67 -4.25 -8.32
CA THR A 424 -17.48 -5.23 -9.08
C THR A 424 -18.90 -5.38 -8.53
N PHE A 425 -19.20 -4.74 -7.40
CA PHE A 425 -20.51 -4.77 -6.74
C PHE A 425 -21.16 -3.39 -6.85
N GLU A 426 -22.48 -3.36 -7.05
CA GLU A 426 -23.20 -2.14 -7.43
C GLU A 426 -23.45 -1.21 -6.24
N PHE A 427 -23.39 -1.72 -5.00
CA PHE A 427 -23.64 -0.93 -3.78
C PHE A 427 -22.76 0.33 -3.61
N CYS A 428 -21.63 0.39 -4.31
CA CYS A 428 -20.78 1.57 -4.39
C CYS A 428 -20.74 2.07 -5.83
N ARG A 429 -21.32 3.24 -6.07
CA ARG A 429 -21.24 3.92 -7.37
C ARG A 429 -19.82 4.43 -7.57
N THR A 430 -19.04 3.76 -8.41
CA THR A 430 -17.65 4.12 -8.69
C THR A 430 -17.56 5.06 -9.89
N ALA A 431 -17.09 6.29 -9.67
CA ALA A 431 -16.86 7.24 -10.74
C ALA A 431 -15.60 6.91 -11.55
N HIS A 432 -15.65 7.15 -12.86
CA HIS A 432 -14.51 6.94 -13.78
C HIS A 432 -13.90 8.24 -14.32
N SER A 433 -14.49 9.39 -14.00
CA SER A 433 -13.96 10.71 -14.35
C SER A 433 -14.42 11.75 -13.33
N VAL A 434 -13.80 12.93 -13.35
CA VAL A 434 -14.22 14.05 -12.48
C VAL A 434 -15.67 14.45 -12.77
N VAL A 435 -16.08 14.50 -14.04
CA VAL A 435 -17.44 14.87 -14.45
C VAL A 435 -18.47 13.87 -13.91
N ASP A 436 -18.17 12.58 -14.07
CA ASP A 436 -19.01 11.50 -13.57
C ASP A 436 -19.11 11.55 -12.04
N TYR A 437 -17.99 11.74 -11.35
CA TYR A 437 -17.95 11.89 -9.90
C TYR A 437 -18.81 13.06 -9.41
N GLN A 438 -18.71 14.22 -10.05
CA GLN A 438 -19.52 15.39 -9.73
C GLN A 438 -21.03 15.14 -9.97
N ALA A 439 -21.39 14.39 -11.02
CA ALA A 439 -22.77 14.01 -11.29
C ALA A 439 -23.32 13.06 -10.21
N MET A 440 -22.50 12.09 -9.76
CA MET A 440 -22.87 11.19 -8.67
C MET A 440 -23.12 11.95 -7.36
N LEU A 441 -22.27 12.92 -7.02
CA LEU A 441 -22.42 13.73 -5.79
C LEU A 441 -23.69 14.59 -5.75
N LYS A 442 -24.29 14.91 -6.90
CA LYS A 442 -25.59 15.61 -6.99
C LYS A 442 -26.79 14.70 -6.73
N THR A 443 -26.58 13.38 -6.72
CA THR A 443 -27.62 12.37 -6.50
C THR A 443 -27.20 11.36 -5.42
N PRO A 444 -26.78 11.82 -4.22
CA PRO A 444 -26.14 10.94 -3.24
C PRO A 444 -27.08 9.87 -2.68
N ALA A 445 -28.38 10.16 -2.57
CA ALA A 445 -29.38 9.23 -2.05
C ALA A 445 -29.85 8.18 -3.08
N LEU A 446 -29.33 8.21 -4.31
CA LEU A 446 -29.70 7.22 -5.33
C LEU A 446 -29.21 5.82 -4.90
N LEU A 447 -30.16 4.92 -4.70
CA LEU A 447 -29.87 3.53 -4.40
C LEU A 447 -29.54 2.76 -5.69
N PRO A 448 -28.40 2.06 -5.74
CA PRO A 448 -28.05 1.23 -6.89
C PRO A 448 -28.88 -0.07 -6.96
N GLY A 449 -29.46 -0.49 -5.83
CA GLY A 449 -30.31 -1.68 -5.73
C GLY A 449 -31.16 -1.65 -4.45
N SER A 450 -31.89 -2.73 -4.18
CA SER A 450 -32.63 -2.86 -2.92
C SER A 450 -31.68 -2.94 -1.72
N LYS A 451 -32.17 -2.62 -0.50
CA LYS A 451 -31.35 -2.74 0.72
C LYS A 451 -30.85 -4.18 0.92
N ASP A 452 -31.72 -5.16 0.68
CA ASP A 452 -31.39 -6.59 0.82
C ASP A 452 -30.35 -7.02 -0.22
N GLU A 453 -30.42 -6.49 -1.44
CA GLU A 453 -29.44 -6.75 -2.50
C GLU A 453 -28.07 -6.15 -2.15
N MET A 454 -28.03 -4.89 -1.71
CA MET A 454 -26.78 -4.27 -1.24
C MET A 454 -26.18 -5.02 -0.06
N GLN A 455 -27.02 -5.50 0.88
CA GLN A 455 -26.57 -6.30 2.02
C GLN A 455 -25.98 -7.63 1.56
N ARG A 456 -26.64 -8.33 0.64
CA ARG A 456 -26.14 -9.58 0.05
C ARG A 456 -24.80 -9.35 -0.67
N GLU A 457 -24.69 -8.31 -1.49
CA GLU A 457 -23.46 -7.97 -2.20
C GLU A 457 -22.32 -7.61 -1.24
N ALA A 458 -22.61 -6.87 -0.17
CA ALA A 458 -21.63 -6.55 0.87
C ALA A 458 -21.08 -7.81 1.55
N LEU A 459 -21.94 -8.79 1.83
CA LEU A 459 -21.56 -10.08 2.39
C LEU A 459 -20.75 -10.92 1.39
N ALA A 460 -21.14 -10.94 0.12
CA ALA A 460 -20.39 -11.60 -0.95
C ALA A 460 -18.97 -11.01 -1.09
N PHE A 461 -18.87 -9.67 -1.10
CA PHE A 461 -17.60 -8.96 -1.05
C PHE A 461 -16.77 -9.37 0.17
N TYR A 462 -17.36 -9.32 1.37
CA TYR A 462 -16.65 -9.63 2.61
C TYR A 462 -16.10 -11.06 2.58
N TYR A 463 -16.90 -12.02 2.11
CA TYR A 463 -16.47 -13.40 1.93
C TYR A 463 -15.27 -13.49 0.98
N MET A 464 -15.38 -12.92 -0.23
CA MET A 464 -14.32 -12.99 -1.24
C MET A 464 -13.03 -12.30 -0.81
N HIS A 465 -13.14 -11.20 -0.08
CA HIS A 465 -12.00 -10.40 0.32
C HIS A 465 -11.28 -10.97 1.56
N ASN A 466 -12.03 -11.49 2.53
CA ASN A 466 -11.49 -11.85 3.84
C ASN A 466 -11.45 -13.35 4.10
N ILE A 467 -12.33 -14.15 3.50
CA ILE A 467 -12.54 -15.56 3.88
C ILE A 467 -12.10 -16.52 2.77
N TYR A 468 -12.38 -16.17 1.51
CA TYR A 468 -12.15 -17.05 0.37
C TYR A 468 -10.71 -17.55 0.24
N GLY A 469 -10.57 -18.83 -0.12
CA GLY A 469 -9.29 -19.53 -0.26
C GLY A 469 -9.25 -20.84 0.52
N ASP A 470 -8.33 -21.73 0.16
CA ASP A 470 -8.16 -23.01 0.85
C ASP A 470 -7.53 -22.87 2.24
N GLU A 471 -7.72 -23.88 3.08
CA GLU A 471 -7.26 -23.89 4.48
C GLU A 471 -5.75 -23.67 4.62
N ASN A 472 -4.92 -24.18 3.68
CA ASN A 472 -3.48 -23.98 3.74
C ASN A 472 -3.09 -22.53 3.46
N ARG A 473 -3.72 -21.90 2.46
CA ARG A 473 -3.54 -20.47 2.17
C ARG A 473 -3.99 -19.59 3.35
N GLN A 474 -5.11 -19.93 3.97
CA GLN A 474 -5.59 -19.19 5.15
C GLN A 474 -4.64 -19.30 6.34
N LYS A 475 -4.15 -20.51 6.66
CA LYS A 475 -3.14 -20.74 7.71
C LYS A 475 -1.86 -19.96 7.44
N LEU A 476 -1.38 -19.96 6.19
CA LEU A 476 -0.19 -19.24 5.79
C LEU A 476 -0.37 -17.72 5.91
N ARG A 477 -1.50 -17.20 5.43
CA ARG A 477 -1.87 -15.78 5.59
C ARG A 477 -1.94 -15.38 7.05
N HIS A 478 -2.58 -16.19 7.90
CA HIS A 478 -2.69 -15.88 9.33
C HIS A 478 -1.31 -15.80 10.00
N ALA A 479 -0.44 -16.79 9.78
CA ALA A 479 0.92 -16.76 10.31
C ALA A 479 1.74 -15.58 9.76
N PHE A 480 1.51 -15.18 8.51
CA PHE A 480 2.14 -14.01 7.90
C PHE A 480 1.70 -12.70 8.58
N VAL A 481 0.40 -12.55 8.85
CA VAL A 481 -0.16 -11.41 9.59
C VAL A 481 0.36 -11.37 11.02
N GLU A 482 0.40 -12.50 11.72
CA GLU A 482 0.94 -12.57 13.08
C GLU A 482 2.44 -12.23 13.12
N PHE A 483 3.20 -12.66 12.11
CA PHE A 483 4.60 -12.27 11.97
C PHE A 483 4.76 -10.76 11.68
N TRP A 484 3.90 -10.20 10.83
CA TRP A 484 3.88 -8.76 10.57
C TRP A 484 3.55 -7.96 11.84
N LYS A 485 2.53 -8.39 12.61
CA LYS A 485 2.15 -7.78 13.89
C LYS A 485 3.31 -7.82 14.89
N ALA A 486 3.96 -8.97 15.04
CA ALA A 486 5.10 -9.13 15.93
C ALA A 486 6.24 -8.15 15.57
N CYS A 487 6.39 -7.85 14.28
CA CYS A 487 7.36 -6.86 13.83
C CYS A 487 6.89 -5.41 14.06
N ASN A 488 5.63 -5.06 13.81
CA ASN A 488 5.22 -3.66 13.67
C ASN A 488 4.48 -3.08 14.88
N LEU A 489 3.93 -3.92 15.77
CA LEU A 489 3.23 -3.44 16.96
C LEU A 489 4.21 -3.18 18.12
N GLU A 490 4.05 -2.04 18.77
CA GLU A 490 4.86 -1.64 19.93
C GLU A 490 4.61 -2.60 21.11
N ARG A 491 5.67 -2.89 21.90
CA ARG A 491 5.70 -3.80 23.08
C ARG A 491 5.94 -5.29 22.82
N VAL A 492 6.34 -5.69 21.62
CA VAL A 492 6.65 -7.08 21.31
C VAL A 492 8.15 -7.38 21.56
N SER A 493 8.45 -8.41 22.36
CA SER A 493 9.83 -8.82 22.68
C SER A 493 10.57 -9.40 21.46
N LYS A 494 11.91 -9.48 21.53
CA LYS A 494 12.71 -10.17 20.51
C LYS A 494 12.27 -11.62 20.31
N ASP A 495 11.92 -12.30 21.39
CA ASP A 495 11.52 -13.71 21.35
C ASP A 495 10.20 -13.89 20.60
N ASN A 496 9.24 -12.99 20.81
CA ASN A 496 7.97 -13.01 20.08
C ASN A 496 8.16 -12.86 18.56
N VAL A 497 9.08 -11.99 18.11
CA VAL A 497 9.40 -11.84 16.68
C VAL A 497 9.96 -13.14 16.12
N LEU A 498 10.92 -13.76 16.82
CA LEU A 498 11.56 -14.99 16.38
C LEU A 498 10.61 -16.19 16.42
N ASP A 499 9.69 -16.24 17.37
CA ASP A 499 8.70 -17.31 17.47
C ASP A 499 7.63 -17.19 16.38
N ALA A 500 7.13 -15.97 16.11
CA ALA A 500 6.23 -15.75 14.98
C ALA A 500 6.90 -16.05 13.63
N PHE A 501 8.17 -15.67 13.49
CA PHE A 501 9.00 -16.01 12.33
C PHE A 501 9.13 -17.53 12.15
N LYS A 502 9.51 -18.27 13.20
CA LYS A 502 9.61 -19.74 13.16
C LYS A 502 8.27 -20.40 12.82
N LYS A 503 7.18 -19.93 13.43
CA LYS A 503 5.82 -20.42 13.14
C LYS A 503 5.51 -20.29 11.65
N LEU A 504 5.75 -19.11 11.06
CA LEU A 504 5.57 -18.89 9.62
C LEU A 504 6.44 -19.84 8.77
N THR A 505 7.75 -19.91 9.04
CA THR A 505 8.70 -20.63 8.18
C THR A 505 8.63 -22.16 8.31
N ASN A 506 8.00 -22.67 9.37
CA ASN A 506 7.81 -24.11 9.61
C ASN A 506 6.50 -24.65 9.04
N LEU A 507 5.60 -23.78 8.55
CA LEU A 507 4.36 -24.24 7.92
C LEU A 507 4.65 -25.02 6.64
N LYS A 508 3.95 -26.15 6.45
CA LYS A 508 3.97 -26.90 5.19
C LYS A 508 3.60 -26.02 3.99
N ALA A 509 2.63 -25.13 4.18
CA ALA A 509 2.20 -24.17 3.15
C ALA A 509 3.31 -23.19 2.73
N PHE A 510 4.21 -22.79 3.64
CA PHE A 510 5.36 -21.95 3.31
C PHE A 510 6.37 -22.71 2.43
N ASN A 511 6.61 -23.99 2.73
CA ASN A 511 7.47 -24.86 1.90
C ASN A 511 6.85 -25.11 0.52
N GLN A 512 5.53 -25.32 0.45
CA GLN A 512 4.81 -25.44 -0.83
C GLN A 512 4.91 -24.17 -1.68
N PHE A 513 4.75 -23.00 -1.06
CA PHE A 513 4.90 -21.72 -1.74
C PHE A 513 6.31 -21.53 -2.32
N THR A 514 7.35 -21.82 -1.52
CA THR A 514 8.75 -21.70 -1.98
C THR A 514 9.11 -22.71 -3.07
N ALA A 515 8.53 -23.92 -3.03
CA ALA A 515 8.62 -24.86 -4.14
C ALA A 515 7.93 -24.32 -5.40
N HIS A 516 6.75 -23.70 -5.29
CA HIS A 516 6.07 -23.07 -6.42
C HIS A 516 6.87 -21.90 -7.01
N LEU A 517 7.53 -21.10 -6.18
CA LEU A 517 8.48 -20.08 -6.65
C LEU A 517 9.59 -20.72 -7.49
N LYS A 518 10.17 -21.84 -7.03
CA LYS A 518 11.22 -22.58 -7.75
C LYS A 518 10.75 -23.21 -9.08
N HIS A 519 9.47 -23.57 -9.20
CA HIS A 519 8.93 -24.11 -10.46
C HIS A 519 8.45 -23.03 -11.44
N SER A 520 8.22 -21.82 -10.94
CA SER A 520 7.90 -20.64 -11.75
C SER A 520 9.15 -19.93 -12.28
N THR A 521 10.33 -20.31 -11.79
CA THR A 521 11.67 -19.89 -12.19
C THR A 521 12.30 -20.93 -13.10
#